data_AF-K8WVZ7-F1
#
_entry.id   AF-K8WVZ7-F1
#
_cell.length_a   1.000
_cell.length_b   1.000
_cell.length_c   1.000
_cell.angle_alpha   90.00
_cell.angle_beta   90.00
_cell.angle_gamma   90.00
#
_symmetry.space_group_name_H-M   'P 1'
#
loop_
_entity.id
_entity.type
_entity.pdbx_description
1 polymer ?
#
loop_
_entity_poly.entity_id
_entity_poly.type
_entity_poly.pdbx_seq_one_letter_code
_entity_poly.pdbx_strand_id
1 'polypeptide(L)'
;MKIIANQGAVEISAQHNTMDLFAQQQITITSSEDEIVISTPHTLTLNGGGSYLKLSEQGVEHGSSGDYIIKAANYVVPGSGSDIACETLQFDVTDIEAHKLVTKHPLHD
;
A
#
# COMPACT_ATOMS: atom_id res chain seq x y z
N MET A 1 -19.99 11.72 28.15
CA MET A 1 -18.89 11.43 29.10
C MET A 1 -17.70 12.31 28.75
N LYS A 2 -16.93 12.79 29.72
CA LYS A 2 -15.75 13.65 29.51
C LYS A 2 -14.64 13.20 30.45
N ILE A 3 -13.46 12.88 29.92
CA ILE A 3 -12.27 12.47 30.68
C ILE A 3 -11.24 13.59 30.54
N ILE A 4 -10.80 14.17 31.66
CA ILE A 4 -9.82 15.26 31.69
C ILE A 4 -8.90 15.04 32.87
N ALA A 5 -7.59 15.14 32.65
CA ALA A 5 -6.58 15.26 33.71
C ALA A 5 -5.91 16.63 33.60
N ASN A 6 -5.80 17.36 34.71
CA ASN A 6 -5.07 18.63 34.78
C ASN A 6 -3.57 18.41 34.93
N GLN A 7 -3.18 17.31 35.58
CA GLN A 7 -1.80 16.89 35.80
C GLN A 7 -1.77 15.36 35.82
N GLY A 8 -0.65 14.77 35.40
CA GLY A 8 -0.48 13.31 35.31
C GLY A 8 -1.06 12.69 34.04
N ALA A 9 -0.71 11.43 33.80
CA ALA A 9 -1.12 10.70 32.61
C ALA A 9 -2.56 10.17 32.70
N VAL A 10 -3.21 10.07 31.53
CA VAL A 10 -4.45 9.31 31.38
C VAL A 10 -4.13 8.05 30.58
N GLU A 11 -4.41 6.89 31.17
CA GLU A 11 -4.25 5.59 30.52
C GLU A 11 -5.61 4.92 30.36
N ILE A 12 -5.88 4.45 29.14
CA ILE A 12 -7.07 3.67 28.81
C ILE A 12 -6.56 2.39 28.14
N SER A 13 -6.91 1.22 28.67
CA SER A 13 -6.42 -0.07 28.17
C SER A 13 -7.49 -1.15 28.17
N ALA A 14 -7.36 -2.10 27.24
CA ALA A 14 -8.15 -3.33 27.18
C ALA A 14 -7.18 -4.52 27.08
N GLN A 15 -6.68 -5.01 28.22
CA GLN A 15 -5.54 -5.96 28.25
C GLN A 15 -5.88 -7.38 27.74
N HIS A 16 -7.16 -7.74 27.73
CA HIS A 16 -7.62 -9.08 27.35
C HIS A 16 -8.78 -9.04 26.34
N ASN A 17 -9.08 -7.88 25.79
CA ASN A 17 -10.23 -7.65 24.91
C ASN A 17 -9.93 -6.55 23.89
N THR A 18 -10.87 -6.36 22.97
CA THR A 18 -10.82 -5.31 21.96
C THR A 18 -11.14 -3.94 22.55
N MET A 19 -10.50 -2.89 22.03
CA MET A 19 -10.88 -1.50 22.23
C MET A 19 -11.41 -0.92 20.92
N ASP A 20 -12.68 -0.51 20.91
CA ASP A 20 -13.31 0.14 19.76
C ASP A 20 -13.58 1.63 20.07
N LEU A 21 -13.24 2.51 19.12
CA LEU A 21 -13.55 3.93 19.17
C LEU A 21 -14.38 4.33 17.95
N PHE A 22 -15.61 4.78 18.19
CA PHE A 22 -16.56 5.17 17.14
C PHE A 22 -17.18 6.54 17.44
N ALA A 23 -17.32 7.37 16.41
CA ALA A 23 -18.03 8.64 16.48
C ALA A 23 -18.86 8.87 15.21
N GLN A 24 -20.07 9.41 15.36
CA GLN A 24 -20.95 9.72 14.23
C GLN A 24 -20.37 10.80 13.30
N GLN A 25 -19.65 11.77 13.87
CA GLN A 25 -19.14 12.93 13.11
C GLN A 25 -17.63 12.83 12.90
N GLN A 26 -16.84 12.97 13.98
CA GLN A 26 -15.39 13.07 13.88
C GLN A 26 -14.71 12.48 15.13
N ILE A 27 -13.52 11.93 14.91
CA ILE A 27 -12.51 11.65 15.92
C ILE A 27 -11.29 12.52 15.60
N THR A 28 -10.74 13.20 16.60
CA THR A 28 -9.54 14.03 16.48
C THR A 28 -8.51 13.57 17.51
N ILE A 29 -7.30 13.29 17.06
CA ILE A 29 -6.15 12.93 17.91
C ILE A 29 -5.08 14.00 17.67
N THR A 30 -4.65 14.68 18.72
CA THR A 30 -3.69 15.78 18.63
C THR A 30 -2.72 15.71 19.81
N SER A 31 -1.42 15.79 19.51
CA SER A 31 -0.38 16.10 20.49
C SER A 31 0.02 17.57 20.32
N SER A 32 0.07 18.32 21.41
CA SER A 32 0.37 19.77 21.38
C SER A 32 1.85 20.09 21.55
N GLU A 33 2.62 19.18 22.13
CA GLU A 33 4.00 19.44 22.55
C GLU A 33 5.00 18.41 22.02
N ASP A 34 4.55 17.17 21.77
CA ASP A 34 5.44 16.06 21.46
C ASP A 34 4.86 15.18 20.33
N GLU A 35 4.74 13.87 20.50
CA GLU A 35 4.41 12.93 19.43
C GLU A 35 3.08 12.18 19.61
N ILE A 36 2.67 11.48 18.55
CA ILE A 36 1.62 10.46 18.56
C ILE A 36 2.26 9.16 18.08
N VAL A 37 2.30 8.14 18.94
CA VAL A 37 2.85 6.81 18.61
C VAL A 37 1.70 5.81 18.49
N ILE A 38 1.60 5.15 17.33
CA ILE A 38 0.66 4.06 17.08
C ILE A 38 1.47 2.82 16.73
N SER A 39 1.43 1.82 17.59
CA SER A 39 2.19 0.57 17.46
C SER A 39 1.27 -0.64 17.46
N THR A 40 1.62 -1.65 16.68
CA THR A 40 0.89 -2.91 16.55
C THR A 40 1.88 -4.03 16.22
N PRO A 41 1.71 -5.22 16.79
CA PRO A 41 2.61 -6.34 16.51
C PRO A 41 2.42 -6.93 15.10
N HIS A 42 1.25 -6.75 14.46
CA HIS A 42 0.92 -7.45 13.23
C HIS A 42 0.57 -6.53 12.07
N THR A 43 -0.43 -5.66 12.23
CA THR A 43 -0.91 -4.82 11.13
C THR A 43 -1.51 -3.51 11.64
N LEU A 44 -1.13 -2.40 11.00
CA LEU A 44 -1.80 -1.10 11.09
C LEU A 44 -2.43 -0.80 9.73
N THR A 45 -3.74 -0.52 9.72
CA THR A 45 -4.45 -0.10 8.51
C THR A 45 -5.14 1.24 8.75
N LEU A 46 -4.82 2.23 7.92
CA LEU A 46 -5.45 3.55 7.91
C LEU A 46 -6.26 3.67 6.62
N ASN A 47 -7.58 3.78 6.74
CA ASN A 47 -8.51 3.79 5.59
C ASN A 47 -9.27 5.12 5.51
N GLY A 48 -9.56 5.57 4.29
CA GLY A 48 -10.44 6.73 4.06
C GLY A 48 -10.77 6.94 2.58
N GLY A 49 -12.05 7.17 2.26
CA GLY A 49 -12.48 7.54 0.90
C GLY A 49 -12.09 6.54 -0.20
N GLY A 50 -12.00 5.24 0.13
CA GLY A 50 -11.56 4.19 -0.80
C GLY A 50 -10.04 4.04 -0.95
N SER A 51 -9.25 4.84 -0.25
CA SER A 51 -7.79 4.72 -0.17
C SER A 51 -7.36 4.13 1.18
N TYR A 52 -6.17 3.55 1.22
CA TYR A 52 -5.58 3.04 2.45
C TYR A 52 -4.06 3.10 2.49
N LEU A 53 -3.54 3.06 3.72
CA LEU A 53 -2.15 2.76 4.06
C LEU A 53 -2.15 1.56 5.00
N LYS A 54 -1.35 0.54 4.68
CA LYS A 54 -1.18 -0.67 5.48
C LYS A 54 0.29 -0.90 5.80
N LEU A 55 0.59 -1.04 7.09
CA LEU A 55 1.89 -1.49 7.59
C LEU A 55 1.71 -2.90 8.15
N SER A 56 2.51 -3.86 7.71
CA SER A 56 2.44 -5.24 8.16
C SER A 56 3.80 -5.90 8.17
N GLU A 57 3.86 -7.15 8.65
CA GLU A 57 5.07 -7.99 8.59
C GLU A 57 5.61 -8.16 7.16
N GLN A 58 4.76 -7.99 6.14
CA GLN A 58 5.13 -8.07 4.72
C GLN A 58 5.63 -6.75 4.13
N GLY A 59 5.62 -5.67 4.92
CA GLY A 59 6.09 -4.35 4.51
C GLY A 59 4.99 -3.28 4.48
N VAL A 60 5.20 -2.28 3.63
CA VAL A 60 4.37 -1.06 3.50
C VAL A 60 3.60 -1.11 2.19
N GLU A 61 2.29 -0.94 2.27
CA GLU A 61 1.37 -0.93 1.13
C GLU A 61 0.51 0.33 1.16
N HIS A 62 0.44 1.04 0.04
CA HIS A 62 -0.49 2.14 -0.19
C HIS A 62 -1.36 1.80 -1.39
N GLY A 63 -2.68 1.87 -1.23
CA GLY A 63 -3.62 1.64 -2.31
C GLY A 63 -4.64 2.78 -2.43
N SER A 64 -4.95 3.16 -3.66
CA SER A 64 -6.01 4.12 -3.98
C SER A 64 -6.64 3.77 -5.32
N SER A 65 -7.92 4.08 -5.48
CA SER A 65 -8.60 4.03 -6.77
C SER A 65 -8.38 5.30 -7.62
N GLY A 66 -7.91 6.38 -7.00
CA GLY A 66 -7.64 7.66 -7.66
C GLY A 66 -6.15 7.98 -7.75
N ASP A 67 -5.87 9.24 -8.04
CA ASP A 67 -4.49 9.72 -8.18
C ASP A 67 -3.74 9.71 -6.83
N TYR A 68 -2.50 9.20 -6.87
CA TYR A 68 -1.57 9.31 -5.76
C TYR A 68 -0.64 10.51 -5.95
N ILE A 69 -0.94 11.62 -5.27
CA ILE A 69 -0.22 12.89 -5.42
C ILE A 69 0.79 13.07 -4.28
N ILE A 70 2.08 12.98 -4.59
CA ILE A 70 3.17 13.32 -3.66
C ILE A 70 3.63 14.75 -3.95
N LYS A 71 3.60 15.62 -2.94
CA LYS A 71 4.15 16.98 -3.00
C LYS A 71 5.31 17.08 -2.01
N ALA A 72 6.54 17.01 -2.50
CA ALA A 72 7.74 17.04 -1.66
C ALA A 72 8.80 17.96 -2.27
N ALA A 73 9.53 18.70 -1.43
CA ALA A 73 10.69 19.48 -1.87
C ALA A 73 11.84 18.57 -2.32
N ASN A 74 12.01 17.43 -1.65
CA ASN A 74 12.95 16.38 -2.01
C ASN A 74 12.25 15.02 -1.81
N TYR A 75 12.28 14.16 -2.83
CA TYR A 75 11.82 12.78 -2.74
C TYR A 75 12.98 11.89 -3.15
N VAL A 76 13.57 11.19 -2.18
CA VAL A 76 14.72 10.31 -2.38
C VAL A 76 14.22 8.88 -2.31
N VAL A 77 14.46 8.12 -3.37
CA VAL A 77 14.28 6.66 -3.39
C VAL A 77 15.69 6.08 -3.38
N PRO A 78 16.27 5.74 -2.22
CA PRO A 78 17.69 5.43 -2.08
C PRO A 78 18.11 4.07 -2.67
N GLY A 79 17.27 3.42 -3.48
CA GLY A 79 17.60 2.17 -4.18
C GLY A 79 16.99 2.12 -5.58
N SER A 80 17.82 1.86 -6.59
CA SER A 80 17.37 1.31 -7.86
C SER A 80 16.86 -0.13 -7.62
N GLY A 81 15.88 -0.59 -8.39
CA GLY A 81 15.34 -1.96 -8.33
C GLY A 81 16.32 -3.07 -8.72
N SER A 82 17.63 -2.86 -8.53
CA SER A 82 18.71 -3.82 -8.74
C SER A 82 18.92 -4.77 -7.55
N ASP A 83 18.43 -4.43 -6.35
CA ASP A 83 18.58 -5.28 -5.16
C ASP A 83 17.32 -6.11 -4.84
N ILE A 84 16.26 -5.95 -5.64
CA ILE A 84 15.17 -6.92 -5.72
C ILE A 84 15.50 -7.78 -6.93
N ALA A 85 15.63 -9.10 -6.76
CA ALA A 85 15.77 -10.02 -7.89
C ALA A 85 14.50 -9.93 -8.76
N CYS A 86 14.48 -9.00 -9.72
CA CYS A 86 13.52 -9.00 -10.80
C CYS A 86 14.05 -10.01 -11.82
N GLU A 87 13.60 -11.26 -11.70
CA GLU A 87 13.78 -12.21 -12.79
C GLU A 87 13.01 -11.66 -14.00
N THR A 88 13.73 -11.13 -14.98
CA THR A 88 13.16 -10.91 -16.30
C THR A 88 12.68 -12.26 -16.82
N LEU A 89 11.36 -12.42 -16.98
CA LEU A 89 10.81 -13.59 -17.66
C LEU A 89 11.42 -13.64 -19.07
N GLN A 90 12.31 -14.61 -19.27
CA GLN A 90 12.92 -14.84 -20.57
C GLN A 90 11.92 -15.64 -21.40
N PHE A 91 11.26 -14.97 -22.34
CA PHE A 91 10.44 -15.64 -23.33
C PHE A 91 11.36 -16.29 -24.36
N ASP A 92 11.16 -17.58 -24.63
CA ASP A 92 11.83 -18.24 -25.74
C ASP A 92 11.48 -17.50 -27.03
N VAL A 93 12.51 -17.01 -27.73
CA VAL A 93 12.33 -16.51 -29.09
C VAL A 93 12.09 -17.71 -29.97
N THR A 94 10.84 -17.99 -30.33
CA THR A 94 10.55 -18.97 -31.36
C THR A 94 11.06 -18.41 -32.69
N ASP A 95 11.99 -19.11 -33.33
CA ASP A 95 12.33 -18.83 -34.72
C ASP A 95 11.06 -18.97 -35.57
N ILE A 96 10.59 -17.86 -36.14
CA ILE A 96 9.49 -17.90 -37.11
C ILE A 96 10.07 -18.46 -38.41
N GLU A 97 10.01 -19.77 -38.58
CA GLU A 97 10.19 -20.36 -39.89
C GLU A 97 9.01 -19.97 -40.78
N ALA A 98 9.26 -19.06 -41.72
CA ALA A 98 8.31 -18.74 -42.78
C ALA A 98 8.07 -19.98 -43.64
N HIS A 99 7.09 -20.81 -43.26
CA HIS A 99 6.60 -21.88 -44.10
C HIS A 99 5.88 -21.25 -45.30
N LYS A 100 6.63 -21.06 -46.39
CA LYS A 100 6.11 -20.57 -47.67
C LYS A 100 5.34 -21.71 -48.36
N LEU A 101 4.19 -22.07 -47.82
CA LEU A 101 3.19 -22.88 -48.53
C LEU A 101 2.43 -21.97 -49.50
N VAL A 102 3.09 -21.61 -50.61
CA VAL A 102 2.37 -21.13 -51.80
C VAL A 102 2.00 -22.37 -52.61
N THR A 103 0.88 -22.99 -52.28
CA THR A 103 0.20 -23.89 -53.21
C THR A 103 -0.43 -23.02 -54.30
N LYS A 104 0.27 -22.90 -55.44
CA LYS A 104 -0.39 -22.46 -56.68
C LYS A 104 -1.37 -23.55 -57.07
N HIS A 105 -2.66 -23.36 -56.79
CA HIS A 105 -3.69 -24.13 -57.44
C HIS A 105 -3.94 -23.49 -58.83
N PRO A 106 -3.60 -24.16 -59.94
CA PRO A 106 -4.00 -23.65 -61.25
C PRO A 106 -5.53 -23.72 -61.35
N LEU A 107 -6.15 -22.57 -61.63
CA LEU A 107 -7.53 -22.52 -62.13
C LEU A 107 -7.50 -23.14 -63.53
N HIS A 108 -8.09 -24.31 -63.69
CA HIS A 108 -8.45 -24.82 -65.01
C HIS A 108 -9.70 -24.06 -65.49
N ASP A 109 -9.69 -23.68 -66.76
CA ASP A 109 -10.77 -22.95 -67.45
C ASP A 109 -12.17 -23.56 -67.26
#